data_AF-A0A7W8B4A1-F1
#
_entry.id   AF-A0A7W8B4A1-F1
#
_cell.length_a   1.000
_cell.length_b   1.000
_cell.length_c   1.000
_cell.angle_alpha   90.00
_cell.angle_beta   90.00
_cell.angle_gamma   90.00
#
_symmetry.space_group_name_H-M   'P 1'
#
loop_
_entity.id
_entity.type
_entity.pdbx_description
1 polymer ?
#
loop_
_entity_poly.entity_id
_entity_poly.type
_entity_poly.pdbx_seq_one_letter_code
_entity_poly.pdbx_strand_id
1 'polypeptide(L)'
;MLIDDELREFLPDSVAELYKEARTAYMTAYWYPTATREQMLPLCRFMLWSMCNDDLCEAVSANEAHRIHRATVAVLRGHARAATTGIALGEQVEKLHDELTQFLPADSLSRFATHIDQYFDGVHAEITYRDTGTCPTLDDYFVIREKSLMVHAFLDLLEMENQITLPAHILDHPVVQRLESLAVRITAWFNDFQSLDKEEILERSFSNLVKVVQNEFGLNRVDALERALRIHDNDLDEFLRLQSALPDFGEMHDATANYIHRMTFMIAGWRTIHWITGRYQPGGCPEHHVLMLRPPTGGSAS
;
A
#
# COMPACT_ATOMS: atom_id res chain seq x y z
N MET A 1 8.44 0.35 19.36
CA MET A 1 9.57 -0.48 18.91
C MET A 1 10.05 -0.01 17.54
N LEU A 2 9.47 -0.40 16.40
CA LEU A 2 9.96 0.06 15.09
C LEU A 2 10.09 1.59 14.97
N ILE A 3 9.08 2.35 15.40
CA ILE A 3 9.12 3.82 15.38
C ILE A 3 10.18 4.36 16.36
N ASP A 4 10.16 3.90 17.61
CA ASP A 4 11.03 4.38 18.69
C ASP A 4 12.51 4.03 18.53
N ASP A 5 12.79 2.96 17.79
CA ASP A 5 14.14 2.41 17.63
C ASP A 5 14.69 2.75 16.25
N GLU A 6 13.95 2.48 15.18
CA GLU A 6 14.49 2.47 13.81
C GLU A 6 14.15 3.70 12.98
N LEU A 7 13.08 4.41 13.34
CA LEU A 7 12.67 5.64 12.64
C LEU A 7 12.89 6.90 13.47
N ARG A 8 13.21 6.77 14.75
CA ARG A 8 13.36 7.87 15.70
C ARG A 8 14.40 8.92 15.26
N GLU A 9 15.49 8.49 14.64
CA GLU A 9 16.54 9.41 14.20
C GLU A 9 16.15 10.15 12.90
N PHE A 10 15.24 9.58 12.12
CA PHE A 10 14.83 10.07 10.80
C PHE A 10 13.57 10.94 10.86
N LEU A 11 12.66 10.64 11.80
CA LEU A 11 11.40 11.35 11.97
C LEU A 11 11.51 12.43 13.06
N PRO A 12 10.95 13.63 12.84
CA PRO A 12 10.67 14.54 13.93
C PRO A 12 9.78 13.88 14.99
N ASP A 13 9.97 14.20 16.27
CA ASP A 13 9.22 13.57 17.37
C ASP A 13 7.70 13.70 17.17
N SER A 14 7.21 14.85 16.67
CA SER A 14 5.79 15.06 16.36
C SER A 14 5.27 14.11 15.29
N VAL A 15 6.07 13.82 14.26
CA VAL A 15 5.74 12.89 13.18
C VAL A 15 5.78 11.44 13.67
N ALA A 16 6.74 11.11 14.53
CA ALA A 16 6.84 9.80 15.14
C ALA A 16 5.60 9.47 16.01
N GLU A 17 5.10 10.43 16.80
CA GLU A 17 3.86 10.24 17.58
C GLU A 17 2.64 10.04 16.68
N LEU A 18 2.51 10.78 15.57
CA LEU A 18 1.42 10.57 14.60
C LEU A 18 1.44 9.15 14.01
N TYR A 19 2.61 8.62 13.63
CA TYR A 19 2.69 7.24 13.15
C TYR A 19 2.41 6.19 14.23
N LYS A 20 2.65 6.49 15.51
CA LYS A 20 2.22 5.60 16.61
C LYS A 20 0.70 5.58 16.72
N GLU A 21 0.05 6.74 16.60
CA GLU A 21 -1.40 6.87 16.59
C GLU A 21 -2.06 6.22 15.37
N ALA A 22 -1.32 6.09 14.25
CA ALA A 22 -1.78 5.33 13.09
C ALA A 22 -1.97 3.83 13.40
N ARG A 23 -1.29 3.30 14.43
CA ARG A 23 -1.41 1.90 14.90
C ARG A 23 -1.15 0.86 13.80
N THR A 24 -0.12 1.08 12.97
CA THR A 24 0.26 0.21 11.84
C THR A 24 0.47 -1.26 12.23
N ALA A 25 0.97 -1.54 13.42
CA ALA A 25 1.10 -2.91 13.92
C ALA A 25 -0.26 -3.61 14.10
N TYR A 26 -1.28 -2.89 14.58
CA TYR A 26 -2.64 -3.43 14.66
C TYR A 26 -3.23 -3.64 13.27
N MET A 27 -2.99 -2.70 12.35
CA MET A 27 -3.41 -2.85 10.95
C MET A 27 -2.87 -4.14 10.34
N THR A 28 -1.56 -4.35 10.51
CA THR A 28 -0.85 -5.54 10.05
C THR A 28 -1.44 -6.81 10.66
N ALA A 29 -1.72 -6.82 11.97
CA ALA A 29 -2.29 -7.99 12.64
C ALA A 29 -3.71 -8.35 12.15
N TYR A 30 -4.50 -7.37 11.70
CA TYR A 30 -5.80 -7.66 11.08
C TYR A 30 -5.67 -8.22 9.66
N TRP A 31 -4.61 -7.86 8.94
CA TRP A 31 -4.34 -8.35 7.59
C TRP A 31 -3.73 -9.76 7.61
N TYR A 32 -2.88 -10.02 8.61
CA TYR A 32 -2.16 -11.28 8.79
C TYR A 32 -2.43 -11.91 10.16
N PRO A 33 -3.68 -12.33 10.45
CA PRO A 33 -4.11 -12.72 11.80
C PRO A 33 -3.48 -14.02 12.33
N THR A 34 -2.85 -14.80 11.46
CA THR A 34 -2.21 -16.09 11.76
C THR A 34 -0.68 -16.05 11.64
N ALA A 35 -0.10 -14.90 11.26
CA ALA A 35 1.34 -14.74 11.16
C ALA A 35 2.00 -14.98 12.51
N THR A 36 3.13 -15.70 12.50
CA THR A 36 3.91 -15.92 13.71
C THR A 36 4.53 -14.60 14.20
N ARG A 37 4.99 -14.58 15.45
CA ARG A 37 5.70 -13.40 16.00
C ARG A 37 6.91 -13.01 15.16
N GLU A 38 7.62 -13.98 14.58
CA GLU A 38 8.80 -13.75 13.74
C GLU A 38 8.41 -13.16 12.38
N GLN A 39 7.33 -13.66 11.78
CA GLN A 39 6.77 -13.13 10.53
C GLN A 39 6.18 -11.73 10.69
N MET A 40 5.60 -11.43 11.86
CA MET A 40 4.93 -10.15 12.11
C MET A 40 5.88 -8.96 12.05
N LEU A 41 7.16 -9.14 12.35
CA LEU A 41 8.15 -8.07 12.34
C LEU A 41 8.34 -7.45 10.93
N PRO A 42 8.73 -8.21 9.88
CA PRO A 42 8.84 -7.67 8.54
C PRO A 42 7.50 -7.17 7.98
N LEU A 43 6.37 -7.83 8.32
CA LEU A 43 5.04 -7.38 7.90
C LEU A 43 4.71 -5.98 8.47
N CYS A 44 4.96 -5.77 9.77
CA CYS A 44 4.76 -4.47 10.42
C CYS A 44 5.72 -3.41 9.88
N ARG A 45 6.96 -3.81 9.56
CA ARG A 45 7.95 -2.93 8.94
C ARG A 45 7.46 -2.47 7.58
N PHE A 46 6.94 -3.37 6.75
CA PHE A 46 6.43 -3.01 5.44
C PHE A 46 5.20 -2.09 5.55
N MET A 47 4.26 -2.36 6.46
CA MET A 47 3.11 -1.47 6.72
C MET A 47 3.52 -0.06 7.18
N LEU A 48 4.53 0.02 8.04
CA LEU A 48 5.05 1.31 8.49
C LEU A 48 5.81 2.03 7.37
N TRP A 49 6.64 1.31 6.63
CA TRP A 49 7.39 1.84 5.49
C TRP A 49 6.45 2.34 4.39
N SER A 50 5.37 1.61 4.07
CA SER A 50 4.41 2.00 3.04
C SER A 50 3.76 3.34 3.39
N MET A 51 3.36 3.54 4.65
CA MET A 51 2.79 4.83 5.10
C MET A 51 3.82 5.96 5.03
N CYS A 52 5.04 5.73 5.54
CA CYS A 52 6.09 6.75 5.50
C CYS A 52 6.48 7.12 4.05
N ASN A 53 6.55 6.12 3.17
CA ASN A 53 6.90 6.33 1.76
C ASN A 53 5.79 7.08 1.03
N ASP A 54 4.52 6.77 1.29
CA ASP A 54 3.37 7.46 0.72
C ASP A 54 3.37 8.95 1.12
N ASP A 55 3.45 9.24 2.42
CA ASP A 55 3.52 10.61 2.95
C ASP A 55 4.73 11.39 2.39
N LEU A 56 5.89 10.73 2.21
CA LEU A 56 7.07 11.31 1.56
C LEU A 56 6.83 11.59 0.07
N CYS A 57 6.27 10.63 -0.67
CA CYS A 57 6.05 10.75 -2.12
C CYS A 57 5.05 11.86 -2.45
N GLU A 58 4.05 12.06 -1.60
CA GLU A 58 3.11 13.18 -1.72
C GLU A 58 3.81 14.56 -1.63
N ALA A 59 4.90 14.66 -0.86
CA ALA A 59 5.59 15.91 -0.55
C ALA A 59 6.68 16.29 -1.57
N VAL A 60 7.22 15.32 -2.30
CA VAL A 60 8.41 15.51 -3.15
C VAL A 60 8.09 15.86 -4.60
N SER A 61 9.08 16.44 -5.27
CA SER A 61 9.04 16.67 -6.73
C SER A 61 9.09 15.37 -7.52
N ALA A 62 8.61 15.41 -8.77
CA ALA A 62 8.70 14.27 -9.69
C ALA A 62 10.13 13.70 -9.83
N ASN A 63 11.15 14.56 -9.88
CA ASN A 63 12.55 14.10 -9.99
C ASN A 63 13.01 13.31 -8.77
N GLU A 64 12.60 13.75 -7.57
CA GLU A 64 12.95 13.06 -6.33
C GLU A 64 12.17 11.76 -6.18
N ALA A 65 10.88 11.74 -6.56
CA ALA A 65 10.10 10.50 -6.63
C ALA A 65 10.75 9.46 -7.56
N HIS A 66 11.28 9.88 -8.72
CA HIS A 66 12.03 8.97 -9.60
C HIS A 66 13.33 8.45 -8.96
N ARG A 67 14.01 9.26 -8.16
CA ARG A 67 15.20 8.83 -7.42
C ARG A 67 14.84 7.80 -6.35
N ILE A 68 13.79 8.07 -5.57
CA ILE A 68 13.24 7.14 -4.56
C ILE A 68 12.85 5.84 -5.23
N HIS A 69 12.07 5.90 -6.31
CA HIS A 69 11.64 4.75 -7.10
C HIS A 69 12.82 3.85 -7.47
N ARG A 70 13.79 4.37 -8.24
CA ARG A 70 14.92 3.56 -8.73
C ARG A 70 15.75 2.96 -7.60
N ALA A 71 15.98 3.73 -6.53
CA ALA A 71 16.77 3.27 -5.39
C ALA A 71 16.06 2.16 -4.62
N THR A 72 14.77 2.33 -4.29
CA THR A 72 13.97 1.35 -3.58
C THR A 72 13.92 0.02 -4.33
N VAL A 73 13.61 0.05 -5.63
CA VAL A 73 13.54 -1.16 -6.46
C VAL A 73 14.92 -1.81 -6.61
N ALA A 74 16.00 -1.02 -6.74
CA ALA A 74 17.35 -1.57 -6.80
C ALA A 74 17.75 -2.29 -5.50
N VAL A 75 17.38 -1.76 -4.34
CA VAL A 75 17.64 -2.40 -3.05
C VAL A 75 16.79 -3.67 -2.90
N LEU A 76 15.49 -3.63 -3.20
CA LEU A 76 14.61 -4.80 -3.13
C LEU A 76 15.00 -5.93 -4.10
N ARG A 77 15.65 -5.60 -5.23
CA ARG A 77 16.20 -6.59 -6.17
C ARG A 77 17.62 -7.05 -5.80
N GLY A 78 18.20 -6.55 -4.70
CA GLY A 78 19.56 -6.88 -4.28
C GLY A 78 20.66 -6.29 -5.17
N HIS A 79 20.34 -5.31 -6.03
CA HIS A 79 21.29 -4.65 -6.93
C HIS A 79 22.00 -3.44 -6.30
N ALA A 80 21.54 -2.97 -5.14
CA ALA A 80 22.12 -1.85 -4.41
C ALA A 80 22.02 -2.05 -2.89
N ARG A 81 22.86 -1.34 -2.15
CA ARG A 81 22.86 -1.29 -0.67
C ARG A 81 22.32 0.05 -0.20
N ALA A 82 21.61 0.11 0.93
CA ALA A 82 20.97 1.34 1.40
C ALA A 82 21.94 2.51 1.48
N ALA A 83 23.13 2.26 2.04
CA ALA A 83 24.21 3.25 2.21
C ALA A 83 24.65 3.95 0.91
N THR A 84 24.42 3.33 -0.24
CA THR A 84 24.81 3.87 -1.56
C THR A 84 23.71 4.67 -2.26
N THR A 85 22.47 4.57 -1.77
CA THR A 85 21.30 5.18 -2.43
C THR A 85 21.05 6.62 -2.02
N GLY A 86 21.40 6.96 -0.77
CA GLY A 86 21.12 8.24 -0.15
C GLY A 86 19.63 8.58 0.01
N ILE A 87 18.70 7.63 -0.19
CA ILE A 87 17.26 7.87 0.03
C ILE A 87 16.92 7.74 1.51
N ALA A 88 15.96 8.53 1.97
CA ALA A 88 15.67 8.67 3.41
C ALA A 88 15.24 7.36 4.09
N LEU A 89 14.51 6.50 3.37
CA LEU A 89 14.01 5.21 3.88
C LEU A 89 14.86 4.01 3.41
N GLY A 90 16.07 4.24 2.91
CA GLY A 90 16.88 3.19 2.28
C GLY A 90 17.22 2.03 3.23
N GLU A 91 17.58 2.32 4.47
CA GLU A 91 17.94 1.30 5.47
C GLU A 91 16.75 0.40 5.81
N GLN A 92 15.53 0.96 5.85
CA GLN A 92 14.32 0.22 6.12
C GLN A 92 13.95 -0.70 4.96
N VAL A 93 14.19 -0.27 3.71
CA VAL A 93 14.01 -1.11 2.51
C VAL A 93 15.01 -2.27 2.52
N GLU A 94 16.28 -2.02 2.85
CA GLU A 94 17.30 -3.08 2.91
C GLU A 94 17.01 -4.08 4.02
N LYS A 95 16.66 -3.61 5.23
CA LYS A 95 16.23 -4.50 6.33
C LYS A 95 15.01 -5.33 5.95
N LEU A 96 14.02 -4.71 5.30
CA LEU A 96 12.83 -5.42 4.83
C LEU A 96 13.20 -6.52 3.84
N HIS A 97 14.03 -6.22 2.85
CA HIS A 97 14.54 -7.22 1.91
C HIS A 97 15.21 -8.40 2.66
N ASP A 98 16.15 -8.10 3.56
CA ASP A 98 16.91 -9.12 4.27
C ASP A 98 16.01 -9.98 5.18
N GLU A 99 15.03 -9.39 5.85
CA GLU A 99 14.05 -10.13 6.67
C GLU A 99 13.13 -10.99 5.79
N LEU A 100 12.61 -10.46 4.68
CA LEU A 100 11.73 -11.22 3.78
C LEU A 100 12.44 -12.40 3.12
N THR A 101 13.75 -12.31 2.87
CA THR A 101 14.53 -13.44 2.31
C THR A 101 14.57 -14.67 3.22
N GLN A 102 14.25 -14.52 4.50
CA GLN A 102 14.18 -15.64 5.44
C GLN A 102 12.86 -16.40 5.34
N PHE A 103 11.82 -15.80 4.75
CA PHE A 103 10.46 -16.36 4.72
C PHE A 103 9.93 -16.63 3.32
N LEU A 104 10.45 -15.95 2.29
CA LEU A 104 9.96 -16.02 0.92
C LEU A 104 11.01 -16.58 -0.04
N PRO A 105 10.62 -17.40 -1.03
CA PRO A 105 11.52 -17.82 -2.09
C PRO A 105 11.86 -16.65 -3.03
N ALA A 106 12.93 -16.83 -3.82
CA ALA A 106 13.44 -15.80 -4.73
C ALA A 106 12.39 -15.30 -5.72
N ASP A 107 11.53 -16.18 -6.23
CA ASP A 107 10.48 -15.81 -7.19
C ASP A 107 9.42 -14.91 -6.54
N SER A 108 9.02 -15.18 -5.29
CA SER A 108 8.06 -14.35 -4.54
C SER A 108 8.66 -12.99 -4.17
N LEU A 109 9.95 -12.94 -3.82
CA LEU A 109 10.67 -11.67 -3.62
C LEU A 109 10.76 -10.85 -4.90
N SER A 110 11.00 -11.50 -6.04
CA SER A 110 11.05 -10.85 -7.35
C SER A 110 9.68 -10.26 -7.73
N ARG A 111 8.60 -11.00 -7.45
CA ARG A 111 7.22 -10.53 -7.63
C ARG A 111 6.89 -9.36 -6.72
N PHE A 112 7.23 -9.45 -5.43
CA PHE A 112 7.10 -8.35 -4.47
C PHE A 112 7.81 -7.07 -4.97
N ALA A 113 9.07 -7.17 -5.38
CA ALA A 113 9.82 -6.04 -5.92
C ALA A 113 9.18 -5.48 -7.21
N THR A 114 8.54 -6.33 -8.02
CA THR A 114 7.80 -5.91 -9.22
C THR A 114 6.51 -5.18 -8.89
N HIS A 115 5.76 -5.60 -7.87
CA HIS A 115 4.59 -4.86 -7.41
C HIS A 115 4.97 -3.51 -6.76
N ILE A 116 6.14 -3.41 -6.11
CA ILE A 116 6.67 -2.12 -5.64
C ILE A 116 7.07 -1.20 -6.82
N ASP A 117 7.68 -1.74 -7.87
CA ASP A 117 8.00 -1.02 -9.12
C ASP A 117 6.71 -0.45 -9.75
N GLN A 118 5.69 -1.29 -9.90
CA GLN A 118 4.36 -0.89 -10.39
C GLN A 118 3.67 0.15 -9.49
N TYR A 119 3.87 0.08 -8.17
CA TYR A 119 3.36 1.09 -7.26
C TYR A 119 3.90 2.48 -7.60
N PHE A 120 5.20 2.57 -7.88
CA PHE A 120 5.80 3.84 -8.25
C PHE A 120 5.28 4.36 -9.59
N ASP A 121 4.89 3.50 -10.55
CA ASP A 121 4.18 3.96 -11.76
C ASP A 121 2.88 4.72 -11.39
N GLY A 122 2.13 4.22 -10.39
CA GLY A 122 0.97 4.90 -9.82
C GLY A 122 1.33 6.25 -9.19
N VAL A 123 2.39 6.29 -8.38
CA VAL A 123 2.90 7.54 -7.77
C VAL A 123 3.28 8.58 -8.83
N HIS A 124 3.97 8.18 -9.90
CA HIS A 124 4.36 9.10 -10.98
C HIS A 124 3.13 9.66 -11.72
N ALA A 125 2.10 8.84 -11.91
CA ALA A 125 0.83 9.28 -12.46
C ALA A 125 0.15 10.30 -11.53
N GLU A 126 0.03 10.01 -10.24
CA GLU A 126 -0.58 10.93 -9.26
C GLU A 126 0.17 12.26 -9.16
N ILE A 127 1.51 12.24 -9.18
CA ILE A 127 2.35 13.45 -9.23
C ILE A 127 2.03 14.27 -10.48
N THR A 128 1.79 13.63 -11.63
CA THR A 128 1.46 14.34 -12.87
C THR A 128 0.11 15.08 -12.75
N TYR A 129 -0.91 14.43 -12.18
CA TYR A 129 -2.22 15.07 -11.95
C TYR A 129 -2.13 16.19 -10.91
N ARG A 130 -1.37 15.97 -9.83
CA ARG A 130 -1.07 16.98 -8.80
C ARG A 130 -0.42 18.22 -9.42
N ASP A 131 0.65 18.04 -10.18
CA ASP A 131 1.47 19.14 -10.70
C ASP A 131 0.75 19.91 -11.83
N THR A 132 -0.15 19.26 -12.56
CA THR A 132 -0.99 19.90 -13.59
C THR A 132 -2.30 20.48 -13.04
N GLY A 133 -2.68 20.15 -11.81
CA GLY A 133 -3.96 20.53 -11.22
C GLY A 133 -5.17 19.95 -11.97
N THR A 134 -5.00 18.81 -12.65
CA THR A 134 -6.06 18.16 -13.41
C THR A 134 -6.61 16.95 -12.67
N CYS A 135 -7.85 16.57 -12.98
CA CYS A 135 -8.50 15.38 -12.43
C CYS A 135 -8.54 14.29 -13.52
N PRO A 136 -8.17 13.03 -13.20
CA PRO A 136 -8.28 11.93 -14.16
C PRO A 136 -9.74 11.63 -14.53
N THR A 137 -9.93 10.91 -15.64
CA THR A 137 -11.20 10.21 -15.88
C THR A 137 -11.34 9.08 -14.86
N LEU A 138 -12.56 8.58 -14.65
CA LEU A 138 -12.86 7.47 -13.76
C LEU A 138 -12.15 6.20 -14.19
N ASP A 139 -12.08 5.93 -15.50
CA ASP A 139 -11.38 4.78 -16.06
C ASP A 139 -9.86 4.88 -15.83
N ASP A 140 -9.26 6.06 -16.08
CA ASP A 140 -7.84 6.28 -15.78
C ASP A 140 -7.58 6.17 -14.28
N TYR A 141 -8.48 6.70 -13.46
CA TYR A 141 -8.36 6.66 -12.01
C TYR A 141 -8.39 5.22 -11.49
N PHE A 142 -9.22 4.33 -12.04
CA PHE A 142 -9.20 2.91 -11.68
C PHE A 142 -7.83 2.28 -11.90
N VAL A 143 -7.19 2.55 -13.05
CA VAL A 143 -5.87 2.01 -13.39
C VAL A 143 -4.78 2.57 -12.49
N ILE A 144 -4.83 3.88 -12.21
CA ILE A 144 -3.84 4.55 -11.36
C ILE A 144 -3.99 4.09 -9.92
N ARG A 145 -5.22 4.07 -9.40
CA ARG A 145 -5.50 3.82 -7.98
C ARG A 145 -5.23 2.37 -7.57
N GLU A 146 -5.38 1.42 -8.50
CA GLU A 146 -4.95 0.04 -8.29
C GLU A 146 -3.44 -0.08 -8.08
N LYS A 147 -2.66 0.86 -8.64
CA LYS A 147 -1.21 0.92 -8.47
C LYS A 147 -0.78 1.85 -7.35
N SER A 148 -1.53 2.89 -7.03
CA SER A 148 -1.08 3.90 -6.07
C SER A 148 -1.20 3.50 -4.61
N LEU A 149 -1.72 2.31 -4.33
CA LEU A 149 -1.63 1.68 -3.02
C LEU A 149 -0.85 0.37 -3.15
N MET A 150 0.10 0.14 -2.26
CA MET A 150 0.98 -1.05 -2.28
C MET A 150 0.25 -2.38 -1.97
N VAL A 151 -1.07 -2.46 -2.13
CA VAL A 151 -1.90 -3.60 -1.74
C VAL A 151 -1.50 -4.87 -2.48
N HIS A 152 -1.15 -4.80 -3.77
CA HIS A 152 -0.59 -5.95 -4.51
C HIS A 152 0.65 -6.53 -3.84
N ALA A 153 1.58 -5.68 -3.38
CA ALA A 153 2.75 -6.12 -2.65
C ALA A 153 2.39 -6.73 -1.28
N PHE A 154 1.33 -6.25 -0.60
CA PHE A 154 0.82 -6.93 0.61
C PHE A 154 0.18 -8.29 0.31
N LEU A 155 -0.49 -8.45 -0.84
CA LEU A 155 -1.05 -9.73 -1.27
C LEU A 155 0.06 -10.78 -1.49
N ASP A 156 1.23 -10.38 -1.98
CA ASP A 156 2.39 -11.29 -2.08
C ASP A 156 2.82 -11.86 -0.72
N LEU A 157 2.74 -11.04 0.33
CA LEU A 157 3.17 -11.44 1.66
C LEU A 157 2.19 -12.40 2.34
N LEU A 158 1.02 -12.67 1.77
CA LEU A 158 0.11 -13.72 2.24
C LEU A 158 0.76 -15.12 2.17
N GLU A 159 1.76 -15.31 1.31
CA GLU A 159 2.54 -16.55 1.25
C GLU A 159 3.25 -16.85 2.58
N MET A 160 3.64 -15.83 3.34
CA MET A 160 4.30 -16.02 4.65
C MET A 160 3.37 -16.74 5.63
N GLU A 161 2.09 -16.37 5.68
CA GLU A 161 1.11 -17.05 6.53
C GLU A 161 0.65 -18.40 5.96
N ASN A 162 0.61 -18.52 4.64
CA ASN A 162 0.18 -19.75 3.97
C ASN A 162 1.23 -20.85 4.02
N GLN A 163 2.52 -20.50 4.18
CA GLN A 163 3.66 -21.41 4.06
C GLN A 163 3.67 -22.19 2.73
N ILE A 164 2.93 -21.70 1.74
CA ILE A 164 2.79 -22.27 0.41
C ILE A 164 2.94 -21.12 -0.57
N THR A 165 3.93 -21.25 -1.46
CA THR A 165 4.08 -20.40 -2.64
C THR A 165 3.24 -20.96 -3.76
N LEU A 166 2.30 -20.16 -4.28
CA LEU A 166 1.49 -20.57 -5.41
C LEU A 166 2.34 -20.55 -6.69
N PRO A 167 2.26 -21.59 -7.54
CA PRO A 167 2.93 -21.59 -8.83
C PRO A 167 2.47 -20.43 -9.72
N ALA A 168 3.36 -19.92 -10.56
CA ALA A 168 3.06 -18.81 -11.48
C ALA A 168 1.79 -19.05 -12.32
N HIS A 169 1.59 -20.25 -12.86
CA HIS A 169 0.39 -20.55 -13.66
C HIS A 169 -0.94 -20.45 -12.89
N ILE A 170 -0.91 -20.54 -11.56
CA ILE A 170 -2.08 -20.31 -10.69
C ILE A 170 -2.27 -18.82 -10.48
N LEU A 171 -1.21 -18.10 -10.13
CA LEU A 171 -1.25 -16.65 -9.92
C LEU A 171 -1.66 -15.91 -11.19
N ASP A 172 -1.14 -16.33 -12.35
CA ASP A 172 -1.44 -15.80 -13.68
C ASP A 172 -2.82 -16.22 -14.19
N HIS A 173 -3.54 -17.09 -13.46
CA HIS A 173 -4.87 -17.52 -13.88
C HIS A 173 -5.83 -16.31 -13.86
N PRO A 174 -6.60 -16.05 -14.93
CA PRO A 174 -7.42 -14.83 -15.04
C PRO A 174 -8.38 -14.59 -13.88
N VAL A 175 -8.95 -15.65 -13.30
CA VAL A 175 -9.83 -15.55 -12.12
C VAL A 175 -9.06 -15.10 -10.87
N VAL A 176 -7.82 -15.56 -10.68
CA VAL A 176 -6.98 -15.20 -9.53
C VAL A 176 -6.54 -13.74 -9.69
N GLN A 177 -6.03 -13.36 -10.85
CA GLN A 177 -5.70 -11.96 -11.19
C GLN A 177 -6.88 -11.01 -10.98
N ARG A 178 -8.10 -11.41 -11.39
CA ARG A 178 -9.29 -10.60 -11.18
C ARG A 178 -9.65 -10.46 -9.70
N LEU A 179 -9.52 -11.53 -8.91
CA LEU A 179 -9.76 -11.49 -7.47
C LEU A 179 -8.73 -10.60 -6.74
N GLU A 180 -7.46 -10.65 -7.13
CA GLU A 180 -6.41 -9.75 -6.62
C GLU A 180 -6.75 -8.28 -6.94
N SER A 181 -7.02 -7.97 -8.21
CA SER A 181 -7.42 -6.62 -8.66
C SER A 181 -8.65 -6.11 -7.89
N LEU A 182 -9.67 -6.95 -7.69
CA LEU A 182 -10.85 -6.59 -6.91
C LEU A 182 -10.51 -6.35 -5.43
N ALA A 183 -9.69 -7.19 -4.80
CA ALA A 183 -9.26 -7.00 -3.41
C ALA A 183 -8.49 -5.68 -3.22
N VAL A 184 -7.61 -5.34 -4.16
CA VAL A 184 -6.90 -4.07 -4.19
C VAL A 184 -7.87 -2.90 -4.32
N ARG A 185 -8.76 -2.93 -5.31
CA ARG A 185 -9.77 -1.88 -5.56
C ARG A 185 -10.66 -1.66 -4.36
N ILE A 186 -11.24 -2.71 -3.77
CA ILE A 186 -12.09 -2.62 -2.58
C ILE A 186 -11.34 -1.95 -1.43
N THR A 187 -10.08 -2.36 -1.19
CA THR A 187 -9.23 -1.76 -0.15
C THR A 187 -8.95 -0.28 -0.44
N ALA A 188 -8.74 0.08 -1.71
CA ALA A 188 -8.53 1.46 -2.14
C ALA A 188 -9.78 2.33 -1.95
N TRP A 189 -10.96 1.84 -2.33
CA TRP A 189 -12.22 2.56 -2.15
C TRP A 189 -12.50 2.83 -0.67
N PHE A 190 -12.22 1.85 0.21
CA PHE A 190 -12.28 2.10 1.64
C PHE A 190 -11.34 3.21 2.10
N ASN A 191 -10.10 3.25 1.61
CA ASN A 191 -9.18 4.35 1.90
C ASN A 191 -9.72 5.69 1.39
N ASP A 192 -10.30 5.74 0.20
CA ASP A 192 -10.89 6.95 -0.36
C ASP A 192 -12.07 7.46 0.48
N PHE A 193 -12.95 6.57 0.93
CA PHE A 193 -14.06 6.97 1.79
C PHE A 193 -13.58 7.50 3.14
N GLN A 194 -12.54 6.90 3.71
CA GLN A 194 -11.98 7.31 5.00
C GLN A 194 -11.16 8.59 4.91
N SER A 195 -10.48 8.81 3.78
CA SER A 195 -9.64 9.98 3.55
C SER A 195 -10.40 11.17 2.97
N LEU A 196 -11.67 11.01 2.54
CA LEU A 196 -12.42 12.05 1.83
C LEU A 196 -12.37 13.42 2.52
N ASP A 197 -12.70 13.48 3.81
CA ASP A 197 -12.72 14.76 4.55
C ASP A 197 -11.31 15.38 4.63
N LYS A 198 -10.27 14.56 4.80
CA LYS A 198 -8.87 15.01 4.77
C LYS A 198 -8.52 15.56 3.39
N GLU A 199 -8.83 14.84 2.32
CA GLU A 199 -8.51 15.25 0.95
C GLU A 199 -9.28 16.52 0.54
N GLU A 200 -10.51 16.72 1.05
CA GLU A 200 -11.27 17.96 0.86
C GLU A 200 -10.63 19.16 1.56
N ILE A 201 -10.12 18.99 2.79
CA ILE A 201 -9.38 20.03 3.51
C ILE A 201 -8.09 20.41 2.78
N LEU A 202 -7.43 19.43 2.17
CA LEU A 202 -6.20 19.61 1.40
C LEU A 202 -6.43 20.08 -0.05
N GLU A 203 -7.68 20.25 -0.47
CA GLU A 203 -8.09 20.64 -1.83
C GLU A 203 -7.55 19.70 -2.93
N ARG A 204 -7.42 18.40 -2.62
CA ARG A 204 -6.89 17.38 -3.54
C ARG A 204 -8.02 16.69 -4.31
N SER A 205 -8.28 17.15 -5.53
CA SER A 205 -9.37 16.64 -6.37
C SER A 205 -9.03 15.40 -7.21
N PHE A 206 -7.76 14.99 -7.25
CA PHE A 206 -7.26 13.98 -8.20
C PHE A 206 -6.98 12.60 -7.59
N SER A 207 -6.95 12.48 -6.26
CA SER A 207 -6.48 11.30 -5.52
C SER A 207 -7.60 10.48 -4.88
N ASN A 208 -8.88 10.78 -5.14
CA ASN A 208 -10.01 10.17 -4.43
C ASN A 208 -11.21 9.85 -5.35
N LEU A 209 -11.73 8.61 -5.27
CA LEU A 209 -12.84 8.14 -6.09
C LEU A 209 -14.05 9.08 -6.07
N VAL A 210 -14.43 9.59 -4.91
CA VAL A 210 -15.62 10.46 -4.77
C VAL A 210 -15.39 11.77 -5.52
N LYS A 211 -14.18 12.34 -5.44
CA LYS A 211 -13.82 13.59 -6.14
C LYS A 211 -13.76 13.40 -7.66
N VAL A 212 -13.20 12.28 -8.12
CA VAL A 212 -13.15 11.92 -9.55
C VAL A 212 -14.56 11.75 -10.11
N VAL A 213 -15.42 11.01 -9.42
CA VAL A 213 -16.84 10.85 -9.78
C VAL A 213 -17.56 12.19 -9.79
N GLN A 214 -17.30 13.05 -8.80
CA GLN A 214 -17.88 14.39 -8.74
C GLN A 214 -17.49 15.23 -9.97
N ASN A 215 -16.21 15.21 -10.34
CA ASN A 215 -15.67 15.96 -11.45
C ASN A 215 -16.19 15.45 -12.81
N GLU A 216 -16.17 14.14 -13.04
CA GLU A 216 -16.56 13.56 -14.33
C GLU A 216 -18.05 13.70 -14.64
N PHE A 217 -18.90 13.51 -13.63
CA PHE A 217 -20.35 13.51 -13.81
C PHE A 217 -21.03 14.82 -13.39
N GLY A 218 -20.27 15.81 -12.89
CA GLY A 218 -20.82 17.08 -12.41
C GLY A 218 -21.79 16.92 -11.24
N LEU A 219 -21.56 15.92 -10.39
CA LEU A 219 -22.44 15.59 -9.26
C LEU A 219 -22.16 16.48 -8.06
N ASN A 220 -23.10 16.56 -7.11
CA ASN A 220 -22.79 17.08 -5.78
C ASN A 220 -22.11 15.99 -4.93
N ARG A 221 -21.57 16.36 -3.76
CA ARG A 221 -20.84 15.46 -2.86
C ARG A 221 -21.63 14.20 -2.46
N VAL A 222 -22.93 14.34 -2.18
CA VAL A 222 -23.78 13.22 -1.74
C VAL A 222 -24.00 12.24 -2.89
N ASP A 223 -24.40 12.75 -4.06
CA ASP A 223 -24.66 11.91 -5.24
C ASP A 223 -23.37 11.22 -5.75
N ALA A 224 -22.23 11.91 -5.65
CA ALA A 224 -20.93 11.33 -5.97
C ALA A 224 -20.53 10.22 -4.99
N LEU A 225 -20.74 10.43 -3.69
CA LEU A 225 -20.50 9.42 -2.67
C LEU A 225 -21.39 8.18 -2.88
N GLU A 226 -22.68 8.36 -3.16
CA GLU A 226 -23.58 7.23 -3.46
C GLU A 226 -23.13 6.45 -4.70
N ARG A 227 -22.65 7.14 -5.74
CA ARG A 227 -22.13 6.48 -6.95
C ARG A 227 -20.82 5.74 -6.68
N ALA A 228 -19.93 6.31 -5.88
CA ALA A 228 -18.70 5.66 -5.46
C ALA A 228 -18.97 4.42 -4.59
N LEU A 229 -19.95 4.48 -3.67
CA LEU A 229 -20.42 3.33 -2.90
C LEU A 229 -20.97 2.21 -3.81
N ARG A 230 -21.74 2.54 -4.84
CA ARG A 230 -22.20 1.55 -5.83
C ARG A 230 -21.05 0.88 -6.59
N ILE A 231 -19.97 1.61 -6.90
CA ILE A 231 -18.77 1.04 -7.52
C ILE A 231 -18.13 0.03 -6.57
N HIS A 232 -17.94 0.42 -5.31
CA HIS A 232 -17.43 -0.47 -4.27
C HIS A 232 -18.28 -1.74 -4.11
N ASP A 233 -19.61 -1.59 -4.00
CA ASP A 233 -20.52 -2.71 -3.78
C ASP A 233 -20.51 -3.68 -4.98
N ASN A 234 -20.44 -3.16 -6.21
CA ASN A 234 -20.31 -3.99 -7.40
C ASN A 234 -19.00 -4.79 -7.43
N ASP A 235 -17.87 -4.16 -7.06
CA ASP A 235 -16.58 -4.84 -6.98
C ASP A 235 -16.60 -5.94 -5.89
N LEU A 236 -17.22 -5.67 -4.74
CA LEU A 236 -17.39 -6.64 -3.66
C LEU A 236 -18.29 -7.81 -4.06
N ASP A 237 -19.42 -7.54 -4.71
CA ASP A 237 -20.34 -8.58 -5.20
C ASP A 237 -19.65 -9.46 -6.25
N GLU A 238 -18.86 -8.87 -7.15
CA GLU A 238 -18.06 -9.63 -8.12
C GLU A 238 -17.02 -10.52 -7.41
N PHE A 239 -16.31 -9.98 -6.41
CA PHE A 239 -15.33 -10.73 -5.64
C PHE A 239 -15.96 -11.95 -4.97
N LEU A 240 -17.08 -11.78 -4.27
CA LEU A 240 -17.79 -12.86 -3.57
C LEU A 240 -18.32 -13.92 -4.55
N ARG A 241 -18.82 -13.50 -5.71
CA ARG A 241 -19.28 -14.41 -6.76
C ARG A 241 -18.12 -15.24 -7.34
N LEU A 242 -16.97 -14.62 -7.61
CA LEU A 242 -15.80 -15.33 -8.13
C LEU A 242 -15.19 -16.26 -7.08
N GLN A 243 -15.09 -15.83 -5.82
CA GLN A 243 -14.61 -16.64 -4.70
C GLN A 243 -15.48 -17.88 -4.47
N SER A 244 -16.80 -17.78 -4.63
CA SER A 244 -17.72 -18.92 -4.47
C SER A 244 -17.76 -19.86 -5.67
N ALA A 245 -17.19 -19.45 -6.81
CA ALA A 245 -17.20 -20.20 -8.07
C ALA A 245 -15.79 -20.38 -8.64
N LEU A 246 -14.83 -20.73 -7.79
CA LEU A 246 -13.45 -20.94 -8.20
C LEU A 246 -13.34 -22.10 -9.22
N PRO A 247 -12.47 -21.94 -10.24
CA PRO A 247 -12.05 -23.06 -11.07
C PRO A 247 -11.44 -24.19 -10.24
N ASP A 248 -11.46 -25.39 -10.80
CA ASP A 248 -10.69 -26.49 -10.27
C ASP A 248 -9.20 -26.26 -10.59
N PHE A 249 -8.37 -26.16 -9.55
CA PHE A 249 -6.93 -25.98 -9.64
C PHE A 249 -6.17 -27.29 -9.33
N GLY A 250 -6.87 -28.43 -9.34
CA GLY A 250 -6.29 -29.74 -9.07
C GLY A 250 -5.70 -29.82 -7.67
N GLU A 251 -4.47 -30.34 -7.57
CA GLU A 251 -3.76 -30.49 -6.28
C GLU A 251 -3.52 -29.15 -5.56
N MET A 252 -3.53 -28.03 -6.28
CA MET A 252 -3.36 -26.69 -5.71
C MET A 252 -4.69 -26.05 -5.26
N HIS A 253 -5.85 -26.68 -5.47
CA HIS A 253 -7.15 -26.06 -5.21
C HIS A 253 -7.31 -25.55 -3.78
N ASP A 254 -6.99 -26.34 -2.77
CA ASP A 254 -7.14 -25.93 -1.37
C ASP A 254 -6.21 -24.77 -1.02
N ALA A 255 -4.97 -24.79 -1.54
CA ALA A 255 -4.01 -23.71 -1.32
C ALA A 255 -4.46 -22.40 -2.00
N THR A 256 -4.96 -22.49 -3.23
CA THR A 256 -5.51 -21.34 -3.97
C THR A 256 -6.76 -20.79 -3.29
N ALA A 257 -7.68 -21.66 -2.86
CA ALA A 257 -8.87 -21.26 -2.13
C ALA A 257 -8.51 -20.58 -0.80
N ASN A 258 -7.50 -21.09 -0.08
CA ASN A 258 -7.02 -20.47 1.15
C ASN A 258 -6.35 -19.12 0.90
N TYR A 259 -5.53 -18.99 -0.16
CA TYR A 259 -4.94 -17.71 -0.57
C TYR A 259 -6.01 -16.64 -0.83
N ILE A 260 -7.05 -17.01 -1.60
CA ILE A 260 -8.19 -16.13 -1.91
C ILE A 260 -9.03 -15.84 -0.66
N HIS A 261 -9.22 -16.82 0.22
CA HIS A 261 -9.88 -16.62 1.50
C HIS A 261 -9.13 -15.60 2.36
N ARG A 262 -7.80 -15.63 2.37
CA ARG A 262 -7.00 -14.67 3.18
C ARG A 262 -7.14 -13.23 2.72
N MET A 263 -7.35 -12.97 1.43
CA MET A 263 -7.67 -11.62 0.94
C MET A 263 -8.89 -11.03 1.66
N THR A 264 -9.83 -11.87 2.11
CA THR A 264 -11.00 -11.39 2.86
C THR A 264 -10.63 -10.84 4.24
N PHE A 265 -9.55 -11.30 4.88
CA PHE A 265 -9.05 -10.71 6.12
C PHE A 265 -8.49 -9.32 5.89
N MET A 266 -7.82 -9.07 4.77
CA MET A 266 -7.36 -7.73 4.40
C MET A 266 -8.55 -6.78 4.19
N ILE A 267 -9.53 -7.20 3.38
CA ILE A 267 -10.76 -6.45 3.11
C ILE A 267 -11.52 -6.14 4.40
N ALA A 268 -11.77 -7.17 5.24
CA ALA A 268 -12.51 -7.00 6.49
C ALA A 268 -11.70 -6.25 7.56
N GLY A 269 -10.39 -6.44 7.59
CA GLY A 269 -9.46 -5.79 8.50
C GLY A 269 -9.49 -4.28 8.34
N TRP A 270 -9.56 -3.79 7.10
CA TRP A 270 -9.62 -2.35 6.80
C TRP A 270 -10.85 -1.66 7.41
N ARG A 271 -11.99 -2.35 7.48
CA ARG A 271 -13.19 -1.86 8.18
C ARG A 271 -12.94 -1.69 9.68
N THR A 272 -12.21 -2.60 10.31
CA THR A 272 -11.90 -2.53 11.75
C THR A 272 -10.87 -1.45 12.05
N ILE A 273 -9.90 -1.28 11.14
CA ILE A 273 -8.82 -0.31 11.25
C ILE A 273 -9.35 1.13 11.33
N HIS A 274 -10.42 1.44 10.59
CA HIS A 274 -11.11 2.72 10.67
C HIS A 274 -11.42 3.18 12.10
N TRP A 275 -11.84 2.24 12.96
CA TRP A 275 -12.27 2.55 14.33
C TRP A 275 -11.11 2.72 15.31
N ILE A 276 -9.91 2.28 14.95
CA ILE A 276 -8.75 2.24 15.86
C ILE A 276 -7.61 3.17 15.45
N THR A 277 -7.55 3.59 14.19
CA THR A 277 -6.46 4.43 13.69
C THR A 277 -6.75 5.92 13.88
N GLY A 278 -5.75 6.65 14.38
CA GLY A 278 -5.78 8.12 14.41
C GLY A 278 -5.56 8.75 13.03
N ARG A 279 -5.10 7.99 12.02
CA ARG A 279 -4.62 8.50 10.73
C ARG A 279 -5.66 9.33 9.94
N TYR A 280 -6.94 9.01 10.09
CA TYR A 280 -8.03 9.70 9.37
C TYR A 280 -8.70 10.80 10.20
N GLN A 281 -8.27 11.02 11.45
CA GLN A 281 -8.75 12.15 12.25
C GLN A 281 -8.09 13.45 11.76
N PRO A 282 -8.73 14.62 11.95
CA PRO A 282 -8.11 15.91 11.64
C PRO A 282 -6.75 16.06 12.35
N GLY A 283 -5.68 16.29 11.57
CA GLY A 283 -4.31 16.37 12.09
C GLY A 283 -3.59 15.03 12.29
N GLY A 284 -4.23 13.89 11.97
CA GLY A 284 -3.65 12.54 12.09
C GLY A 284 -2.61 12.18 11.01
N CYS A 285 -2.32 13.12 10.11
CA CYS A 285 -1.30 12.99 9.07
C CYS A 285 -0.24 14.08 9.28
N PRO A 286 1.05 13.75 9.12
CA PRO A 286 2.09 14.76 9.11
C PRO A 286 1.85 15.79 8.00
N GLU A 287 1.99 17.09 8.30
CA GLU A 287 1.94 18.13 7.28
C GLU A 287 3.22 18.10 6.43
N HIS A 288 3.11 18.37 5.12
CA HIS A 288 4.23 18.28 4.17
C HIS A 288 5.50 19.03 4.60
N HIS A 289 5.35 20.21 5.21
CA HIS A 289 6.48 21.02 5.63
C HIS A 289 7.15 20.49 6.91
N VAL A 290 6.49 19.58 7.64
CA VAL A 290 6.99 18.92 8.86
C VAL A 290 7.61 17.56 8.53
N LEU A 291 7.22 16.95 7.40
CA LEU A 291 7.75 15.70 6.85
C LEU A 291 9.20 15.75 6.35
N MET A 292 9.97 16.81 6.66
CA MET A 292 11.39 16.87 6.32
C MET A 292 12.17 15.80 7.11
N LEU A 293 12.21 14.59 6.55
CA LEU A 293 13.00 13.48 7.04
C LEU A 293 14.43 13.95 7.21
N ARG A 294 14.98 13.77 8.41
CA ARG A 294 16.36 14.16 8.69
C ARG A 294 17.26 13.32 7.78
N PRO A 295 18.25 13.93 7.08
CA PRO A 295 19.20 13.14 6.33
C PRO A 295 19.91 12.16 7.27
N PRO A 296 20.25 10.94 6.81
CA PRO A 296 21.01 9.99 7.62
C PRO A 296 22.25 10.69 8.15
N THR A 297 22.49 10.57 9.45
CA THR A 297 23.71 11.03 10.09
C THR A 297 24.86 10.24 9.48
N GLY A 298 25.53 10.85 8.49
CA GLY A 298 26.73 10.29 7.90
C GLY A 298 27.70 9.95 9.04
N GLY A 299 28.04 8.67 9.14
CA GLY A 299 29.09 8.20 10.03
C GLY A 299 30.31 9.10 9.86
N SER A 300 30.77 9.67 10.96
CA SER A 300 31.98 10.47 11.02
C SER A 300 33.11 9.70 10.33
N ALA A 301 33.59 10.23 9.21
CA ALA A 301 34.90 9.87 8.70
C ALA A 301 35.93 10.33 9.74
N SER A 302 36.49 9.36 10.46
CA SER A 302 37.75 9.47 11.18
C SER A 302 38.73 8.47 10.58
#